data_AF-A0A378VU14-F1
#
_entry.id   AF-A0A378VU14-F1
#
_cell.length_a   1.000
_cell.length_b   1.000
_cell.length_c   1.000
_cell.angle_alpha   90.00
_cell.angle_beta   90.00
_cell.angle_gamma   90.00
#
_symmetry.space_group_name_H-M   'P 1'
#
loop_
_entity.id
_entity.type
_entity.pdbx_description
1 polymer ?
#
loop_
_entity_poly.entity_id
_entity_poly.type
_entity_poly.pdbx_seq_one_letter_code
_entity_poly.pdbx_strand_id
1 'polypeptide(L)'
;MYSTEDLPLAECLATTGVKLTFLPLPRQHGGGYAEHIFPIPPTGDFGARFKQNADHIVLTHVFNGGSAESAALCPQDKIIALDGYACTDFAAQWARYHVRAKINIHFFRAGILRQTVLTVQATAADTAILHITDRNLLENWLFG
;
A
#
# COMPACT_ATOMS: atom_id res chain seq x y z
N MET A 1 -25.93 -8.70 -12.51
CA MET A 1 -24.74 -7.83 -12.65
C MET A 1 -23.71 -8.60 -13.45
N TYR A 2 -23.23 -8.06 -14.57
CA TYR A 2 -22.33 -8.76 -15.52
C TYR A 2 -21.02 -8.02 -15.81
N SER A 3 -20.71 -6.94 -15.08
CA SER A 3 -19.47 -6.16 -15.24
C SER A 3 -18.67 -6.17 -13.94
N THR A 4 -17.33 -6.10 -14.06
CA THR A 4 -16.37 -5.94 -12.96
C THR A 4 -15.75 -4.53 -12.95
N GLU A 5 -16.31 -3.60 -13.72
CA GLU A 5 -15.89 -2.21 -13.70
C GLU A 5 -16.27 -1.52 -12.39
N ASP A 6 -15.49 -0.52 -12.03
CA ASP A 6 -15.74 0.28 -10.83
C ASP A 6 -17.09 1.00 -10.92
N LEU A 7 -17.84 0.98 -9.82
CA LEU A 7 -19.09 1.73 -9.71
C LEU A 7 -18.80 3.24 -9.72
N PRO A 8 -19.66 4.09 -10.32
CA PRO A 8 -19.52 5.55 -10.34
C PRO A 8 -19.87 6.19 -8.97
N LEU A 9 -19.37 5.59 -7.89
CA LEU A 9 -19.74 5.92 -6.51
C LEU A 9 -19.40 7.36 -6.14
N ALA A 10 -18.29 7.90 -6.65
CA ALA A 10 -17.90 9.28 -6.39
C ALA A 10 -18.93 10.29 -6.95
N GLU A 11 -19.44 10.04 -8.14
CA GLU A 11 -20.46 10.88 -8.77
C GLU A 11 -21.80 10.78 -8.02
N CYS A 12 -22.19 9.55 -7.65
CA CYS A 12 -23.40 9.34 -6.86
C CYS A 12 -23.34 10.07 -5.51
N LEU A 13 -22.24 9.92 -4.76
CA LEU A 13 -22.05 10.59 -3.45
C LEU A 13 -22.03 12.11 -3.56
N ALA A 14 -21.48 12.67 -4.65
CA ALA A 14 -21.47 14.11 -4.86
C ALA A 14 -22.89 14.69 -4.92
N THR A 15 -23.87 13.94 -5.45
CA THR A 15 -25.27 14.40 -5.49
C THR A 15 -25.93 14.50 -4.11
N THR A 16 -25.38 13.82 -3.10
CA THR A 16 -25.90 13.80 -1.72
C THR A 16 -25.08 14.68 -0.78
N GLY A 17 -24.22 15.56 -1.30
CA GLY A 17 -23.39 16.45 -0.48
C GLY A 17 -22.18 15.75 0.17
N VAL A 18 -21.75 14.61 -0.37
CA VAL A 18 -20.58 13.85 0.12
C VAL A 18 -19.49 13.77 -0.95
N LYS A 19 -18.26 14.10 -0.58
CA LYS A 19 -17.08 13.89 -1.41
C LYS A 19 -16.35 12.62 -1.00
N LEU A 20 -16.10 11.75 -1.97
CA LEU A 20 -15.18 10.61 -1.85
C LEU A 20 -13.79 11.00 -2.35
N THR A 21 -12.77 10.79 -1.53
CA THR A 21 -11.36 10.98 -1.89
C THR A 21 -10.58 9.72 -1.53
N PHE A 22 -9.72 9.24 -2.43
CA PHE A 22 -8.80 8.15 -2.13
C PHE A 22 -7.44 8.68 -1.71
N LEU A 23 -6.91 8.20 -0.59
CA LEU A 23 -5.63 8.62 -0.04
C LEU A 23 -4.66 7.43 0.10
N PRO A 24 -3.34 7.67 -0.02
CA PRO A 24 -2.32 6.63 0.14
C PRO A 24 -2.01 6.37 1.62
N LEU A 25 -3.01 5.87 2.35
CA LEU A 25 -2.91 5.57 3.78
C LEU A 25 -2.41 4.14 4.03
N PRO A 26 -1.83 3.86 5.22
CA PRO A 26 -1.50 2.49 5.60
C PRO A 26 -2.74 1.58 5.50
N ARG A 27 -2.57 0.38 4.95
CA ARG A 27 -3.67 -0.59 4.73
C ARG A 27 -4.50 -0.94 5.97
N GLN A 28 -3.94 -0.74 7.16
CA GLN A 28 -4.62 -0.94 8.45
C GLN A 28 -5.62 0.17 8.82
N HIS A 29 -5.65 1.29 8.10
CA HIS A 29 -6.56 2.40 8.39
C HIS A 29 -8.03 2.07 8.04
N GLY A 30 -8.27 1.31 6.97
CA GLY A 30 -9.62 0.86 6.60
C GLY A 30 -10.59 1.94 6.10
N GLY A 31 -10.12 3.18 5.86
CA GLY A 31 -10.96 4.30 5.39
C GLY A 31 -11.79 4.96 6.49
N GLY A 32 -12.70 5.87 6.12
CA GLY A 32 -13.63 6.50 7.05
C GLY A 32 -14.03 7.93 6.72
N TYR A 33 -14.66 8.60 7.68
CA TYR A 33 -15.02 10.02 7.61
C TYR A 33 -13.87 10.90 8.11
N ALA A 34 -13.64 12.03 7.45
CA ALA A 34 -12.73 13.08 7.92
C ALA A 34 -13.37 14.47 7.73
N GLU A 35 -13.29 15.30 8.77
CA GLU A 35 -13.70 16.71 8.68
C GLU A 35 -12.81 17.51 7.74
N HIS A 36 -11.50 17.25 7.75
CA HIS A 36 -10.55 17.88 6.85
C HIS A 36 -9.66 16.82 6.19
N ILE A 37 -9.44 16.97 4.88
CA ILE A 37 -8.55 16.11 4.10
C ILE A 37 -7.25 16.88 3.83
N PHE A 38 -6.14 16.36 4.33
CA PHE A 38 -4.81 16.91 4.06
C PHE A 38 -4.08 16.08 3.00
N PRO A 39 -3.28 16.71 2.11
CA PRO A 39 -2.41 15.98 1.21
C PRO A 39 -1.41 15.13 2.00
N ILE A 40 -1.36 13.83 1.72
CA ILE A 40 -0.41 12.91 2.35
C ILE A 40 0.66 12.58 1.32
N PRO A 41 1.96 12.80 1.63
CA PRO A 41 3.01 12.45 0.71
C PRO A 41 3.04 10.93 0.52
N PRO A 42 3.21 10.44 -0.72
CA PRO A 42 3.29 9.02 -0.98
C PRO A 42 4.54 8.44 -0.31
N THR A 43 4.32 7.42 0.53
CA THR A 43 5.38 6.62 1.15
C THR A 43 5.69 5.40 0.29
N GLY A 44 6.85 4.77 0.49
CA GLY A 44 7.22 3.55 -0.21
C GLY A 44 6.47 2.34 0.33
N ASP A 45 5.76 1.62 -0.53
CA ASP A 45 5.13 0.34 -0.20
C ASP A 45 6.03 -0.82 -0.66
N PHE A 46 6.37 -1.72 0.26
CA PHE A 46 7.13 -2.92 -0.07
C PHE A 46 6.30 -3.93 -0.88
N GLY A 47 4.97 -3.90 -0.75
CA GLY A 47 4.09 -4.81 -1.50
C GLY A 47 4.14 -6.25 -1.00
N ALA A 48 4.52 -6.49 0.26
CA ALA A 48 4.45 -7.82 0.88
C ALA A 48 4.26 -7.76 2.40
N ARG A 49 3.67 -8.81 2.98
CA ARG A 49 3.70 -9.08 4.43
C ARG A 49 4.86 -10.00 4.74
N PHE A 50 5.54 -9.75 5.85
CA PHE A 50 6.69 -10.54 6.26
C PHE A 50 6.71 -10.79 7.77
N LYS A 51 7.51 -11.77 8.18
CA LYS A 51 7.92 -11.97 9.58
C LYS A 51 9.40 -11.60 9.71
N GLN A 52 9.72 -10.75 10.67
CA GLN A 52 11.09 -10.41 11.02
C GLN A 52 11.72 -11.52 11.87
N ASN A 53 12.92 -11.97 11.47
CA ASN A 53 13.83 -12.79 12.28
C ASN A 53 15.08 -11.97 12.62
N ALA A 54 16.07 -12.56 13.29
CA ALA A 54 17.26 -11.83 13.75
C ALA A 54 18.09 -11.19 12.62
N ASP A 55 18.23 -11.88 11.49
CA ASP A 55 19.15 -11.51 10.40
C ASP A 55 18.47 -11.51 9.01
N HIS A 56 17.17 -11.79 8.95
CA HIS A 56 16.41 -11.84 7.70
C HIS A 56 14.92 -11.62 7.94
N ILE A 57 14.18 -11.36 6.87
CA ILE A 57 12.72 -11.47 6.86
C ILE A 57 12.27 -12.67 6.03
N VAL A 58 11.14 -13.27 6.41
CA VAL A 58 10.46 -14.29 5.62
C VAL A 58 9.16 -13.72 5.08
N LEU A 59 9.00 -13.73 3.75
CA LEU A 59 7.76 -13.28 3.13
C LEU A 59 6.63 -14.27 3.42
N THR A 60 5.48 -13.74 3.84
CA THR A 60 4.26 -14.54 4.08
C THR A 60 3.23 -14.36 2.98
N HIS A 61 3.12 -13.14 2.44
CA HIS A 61 2.20 -12.79 1.37
C HIS A 61 2.88 -11.77 0.48
N VAL A 62 2.72 -11.90 -0.83
CA VAL A 62 3.14 -10.90 -1.82
C VAL A 62 1.88 -10.39 -2.49
N PHE A 63 1.74 -9.07 -2.55
CA PHE A 63 0.55 -8.43 -3.07
C PHE A 63 0.70 -8.15 -4.57
N ASN A 64 -0.38 -8.42 -5.32
CA ASN A 64 -0.43 -8.17 -6.75
C ASN A 64 -0.23 -6.67 -7.05
N GLY A 65 0.53 -6.38 -8.11
CA GLY A 65 0.89 -5.04 -8.55
C GLY A 65 1.88 -4.30 -7.64
N GLY A 66 2.36 -4.92 -6.55
CA GLY A 66 3.26 -4.29 -5.58
C GLY A 66 4.74 -4.39 -5.91
N SER A 67 5.58 -3.68 -5.14
CA SER A 67 7.04 -3.63 -5.37
C SER A 67 7.69 -5.01 -5.30
N ALA A 68 7.29 -5.84 -4.33
CA ALA A 68 7.82 -7.19 -4.17
C ALA A 68 7.46 -8.11 -5.35
N GLU A 69 6.22 -8.08 -5.84
CA GLU A 69 5.82 -8.87 -7.00
C GLU A 69 6.56 -8.44 -8.26
N SER A 70 6.67 -7.12 -8.47
CA SER A 70 7.41 -6.54 -9.60
C SER A 70 8.89 -6.95 -9.59
N ALA A 71 9.43 -7.28 -8.42
CA ALA A 71 10.79 -7.80 -8.24
C ALA A 71 10.88 -9.35 -8.30
N ALA A 72 9.79 -10.03 -8.68
CA ALA A 72 9.64 -11.49 -8.72
C ALA A 72 9.88 -12.20 -7.37
N LEU A 73 9.66 -11.49 -6.26
CA LEU A 73 9.67 -12.09 -4.93
C LEU A 73 8.38 -12.90 -4.72
N CYS A 74 8.48 -13.97 -3.94
CA CYS A 74 7.40 -14.90 -3.68
C CYS A 74 7.25 -15.15 -2.17
N PRO A 75 6.07 -15.61 -1.71
CA PRO A 75 5.93 -16.14 -0.36
C PRO A 75 7.03 -17.17 -0.05
N GLN A 76 7.47 -17.20 1.20
CA GLN A 76 8.56 -18.02 1.74
C GLN A 76 9.99 -17.63 1.31
N ASP A 77 10.16 -16.61 0.46
CA ASP A 77 11.50 -16.05 0.24
C ASP A 77 12.08 -15.48 1.53
N LYS A 78 13.36 -15.77 1.75
CA LYS A 78 14.12 -15.27 2.90
C LYS A 78 15.02 -14.12 2.45
N ILE A 79 14.61 -12.88 2.67
CA ILE A 79 15.43 -11.72 2.32
C ILE A 79 16.47 -11.50 3.40
N ILE A 80 17.73 -11.61 3.00
CA ILE A 80 18.89 -11.56 3.91
C ILE A 80 19.67 -10.25 3.79
N ALA A 81 19.53 -9.51 2.69
CA ALA A 81 20.23 -8.24 2.52
C ALA A 81 19.52 -7.27 1.57
N LEU A 82 19.68 -5.98 1.85
CA LEU A 82 19.25 -4.84 1.04
C LEU A 82 20.46 -3.97 0.73
N ASP A 83 20.77 -3.74 -0.55
CA ASP A 83 21.95 -2.99 -1.04
C ASP A 83 23.27 -3.37 -0.36
N GLY A 84 23.44 -4.67 -0.07
CA GLY A 84 24.65 -5.21 0.56
C GLY A 84 24.68 -5.11 2.09
N TYR A 85 23.66 -4.55 2.73
CA TYR A 85 23.51 -4.54 4.19
C TYR A 85 22.64 -5.71 4.65
N ALA A 86 23.05 -6.39 5.73
CA ALA A 86 22.27 -7.48 6.32
C ALA A 86 20.88 -7.01 6.78
N CYS A 87 19.86 -7.83 6.58
CA CYS A 87 18.46 -7.54 6.83
C CYS A 87 18.06 -7.74 8.31
N THR A 88 18.73 -7.06 9.23
CA THR A 88 18.54 -7.21 10.68
C THR A 88 17.31 -6.48 11.21
N ASP A 89 16.95 -5.34 10.62
CA ASP A 89 15.71 -4.59 10.88
C ASP A 89 15.17 -4.06 9.56
N PHE A 90 14.32 -4.87 8.93
CA PHE A 90 13.79 -4.53 7.62
C PHE A 90 12.94 -3.26 7.65
N ALA A 91 12.15 -3.04 8.70
CA ALA A 91 11.25 -1.89 8.75
C ALA A 91 12.04 -0.58 8.82
N ALA A 92 13.05 -0.51 9.69
CA ALA A 92 13.92 0.66 9.79
C ALA A 92 14.76 0.87 8.52
N GLN A 93 15.25 -0.20 7.91
CA GLN A 93 16.01 -0.12 6.65
C GLN A 93 15.13 0.35 5.49
N TRP A 94 13.94 -0.24 5.35
CA TRP A 94 12.98 0.08 4.30
C TRP A 94 12.55 1.56 4.34
N ALA A 95 12.31 2.10 5.54
CA ALA A 95 11.88 3.49 5.74
C ALA A 95 12.87 4.53 5.20
N ARG A 96 14.12 4.15 4.94
CA ARG A 96 15.17 5.04 4.40
C ARG A 96 15.09 5.20 2.88
N TYR A 97 14.37 4.32 2.19
CA TYR A 97 14.28 4.35 0.74
C TYR A 97 13.13 5.24 0.27
N HIS A 98 13.44 6.09 -0.71
CA HIS A 98 12.45 6.95 -1.34
C HIS A 98 11.68 6.20 -2.44
N VAL A 99 10.47 6.64 -2.72
CA VAL A 99 9.69 6.19 -3.88
C VAL A 99 10.52 6.36 -5.16
N ARG A 100 10.46 5.35 -6.05
CA ARG A 100 11.26 5.14 -7.27
C ARG A 100 12.72 4.74 -7.05
N ALA A 101 13.22 4.65 -5.82
CA ALA A 101 14.53 4.08 -5.56
C ALA A 101 14.60 2.64 -6.09
N LYS A 102 15.77 2.25 -6.60
CA LYS A 102 16.07 0.87 -6.99
C LYS A 102 17.00 0.25 -5.95
N ILE A 103 16.60 -0.89 -5.42
CA ILE A 103 17.26 -1.57 -4.31
C ILE A 103 17.65 -2.97 -4.76
N ASN A 104 18.91 -3.36 -4.54
CA ASN A 104 19.35 -4.74 -4.71
C ASN A 104 18.91 -5.59 -3.52
N ILE A 105 18.09 -6.59 -3.78
CA ILE A 105 17.59 -7.52 -2.76
C ILE A 105 18.29 -8.86 -2.94
N HIS A 106 18.91 -9.36 -1.87
CA HIS A 106 19.47 -10.72 -1.81
C HIS A 106 18.56 -11.61 -0.97
N PHE A 107 18.21 -12.77 -1.50
CA PHE A 107 17.28 -13.66 -0.84
C PHE A 107 17.55 -15.14 -1.13
N PHE A 108 17.14 -16.01 -0.22
CA PHE A 108 17.11 -17.45 -0.47
C PHE A 108 15.72 -17.91 -0.90
N ARG A 109 15.66 -18.75 -1.93
CA ARG A 109 14.48 -19.53 -2.32
C ARG A 109 14.89 -20.99 -2.48
N ALA A 110 14.25 -21.88 -1.73
CA ALA A 110 14.57 -23.32 -1.71
C ALA A 110 16.08 -23.60 -1.54
N GLY A 111 16.74 -22.84 -0.66
CA GLY A 111 18.17 -22.98 -0.36
C GLY A 111 19.13 -22.34 -1.37
N ILE A 112 18.64 -21.78 -2.47
CA ILE A 112 19.48 -21.13 -3.49
C ILE A 112 19.49 -19.62 -3.24
N LEU A 113 20.70 -19.04 -3.17
CA LEU A 113 20.88 -17.60 -3.10
C LEU A 113 20.54 -16.97 -4.45
N ARG A 114 19.70 -15.94 -4.42
CA ARG A 114 19.24 -15.17 -5.57
C ARG A 114 19.38 -13.70 -5.29
N GLN A 115 19.40 -12.91 -6.36
CA GLN A 115 19.37 -11.46 -6.32
C GLN A 115 18.32 -10.95 -7.29
N THR A 116 17.67 -9.85 -6.92
CA THR A 116 16.75 -9.11 -7.78
C THR A 116 16.91 -7.61 -7.54
N VAL A 117 16.43 -6.79 -8.48
CA VAL A 117 16.34 -5.34 -8.31
C VAL A 117 14.88 -4.99 -8.08
N LEU A 118 14.59 -4.46 -6.90
CA LEU A 118 13.27 -3.98 -6.53
C LEU A 118 13.19 -2.48 -6.74
N THR A 119 12.11 -2.01 -7.38
CA THR A 119 11.80 -0.57 -7.44
C THR A 119 10.76 -0.23 -6.39
N VAL A 120 11.06 0.75 -5.53
CA VAL A 120 10.14 1.22 -4.48
C VAL A 120 8.94 1.91 -5.13
N GLN A 121 7.79 1.26 -5.13
CA GLN A 121 6.54 1.87 -5.58
C GLN A 121 5.92 2.72 -4.47
N ALA A 122 5.17 3.74 -4.88
CA ALA A 122 4.35 4.50 -3.94
C ALA A 122 3.22 3.62 -3.41
N THR A 123 2.84 3.81 -2.14
CA THR A 123 1.57 3.33 -1.61
C THR A 123 0.43 3.82 -2.50
N ALA A 124 -0.40 2.89 -2.97
CA ALA A 124 -1.56 3.22 -3.80
C ALA A 124 -2.54 4.09 -3.01
N ALA A 125 -3.15 5.08 -3.67
CA ALA A 125 -4.24 5.84 -3.10
C ALA A 125 -5.53 5.01 -3.19
N ASP A 126 -5.68 4.04 -2.30
CA ASP A 126 -6.78 3.06 -2.28
C ASP A 126 -7.66 3.16 -1.02
N THR A 127 -7.29 4.03 -0.08
CA THR A 127 -8.06 4.22 1.15
C THR A 127 -9.13 5.29 0.96
N ALA A 128 -10.40 4.87 0.96
CA ALA A 128 -11.55 5.74 0.80
C ALA A 128 -11.80 6.62 2.03
N ILE A 129 -11.78 7.94 1.84
CA ILE A 129 -12.14 8.95 2.84
C ILE A 129 -13.35 9.74 2.36
N LEU A 130 -14.34 9.86 3.24
CA LEU A 130 -15.56 10.62 3.03
C LEU A 130 -15.48 11.98 3.73
N HIS A 131 -15.96 13.01 3.06
CA HIS A 131 -16.03 14.37 3.57
C HIS A 131 -17.38 15.01 3.21
N ILE A 132 -17.99 15.73 4.15
CA ILE A 132 -19.28 16.40 3.93
C ILE A 132 -19.02 17.72 3.23
N THR A 133 -19.54 17.90 2.01
CA THR A 133 -19.46 19.16 1.26
C THR A 133 -20.72 19.99 1.38
N ASP A 134 -21.88 19.35 1.58
CA ASP A 134 -23.16 20.04 1.82
C ASP A 134 -23.97 19.24 2.85
N ARG A 135 -24.17 19.85 4.03
CA ARG A 135 -24.89 19.21 5.13
C ARG A 135 -26.40 19.11 4.86
N ASN A 136 -26.99 20.09 4.16
CA ASN A 136 -28.43 20.08 3.89
C ASN A 136 -28.79 18.97 2.89
N LEU A 137 -27.99 18.79 1.84
CA LEU A 137 -28.18 17.69 0.89
C LEU A 137 -28.00 16.33 1.56
N LEU A 138 -27.02 16.21 2.46
CA LEU A 138 -26.78 14.98 3.21
C LEU A 138 -27.94 14.64 4.14
N GLU A 139 -28.45 15.62 4.89
CA GLU A 139 -29.58 15.42 5.79
C GLU A 139 -30.83 15.02 5.03
N ASN A 140 -31.12 15.65 3.89
CA ASN A 140 -32.23 15.27 3.02
C ASN A 140 -32.09 13.84 2.47
N TRP A 141 -30.87 13.38 2.19
CA TRP A 141 -30.65 12.02 1.69
C TRP A 141 -30.76 10.96 2.80
N LEU A 142 -30.27 11.25 4.00
CA LEU A 142 -30.26 10.29 5.13
C LEU A 142 -31.60 10.20 5.86
N PHE A 143 -32.34 11.31 5.94
CA PHE A 143 -33.53 11.44 6.79
C PHE A 143 -34.77 12.00 6.08
N GLY A 144 -34.63 12.42 4.82
CA GLY A 144 -35.74 12.94 4.01
C GLY A 144 -36.60 11.89 3.33
#